data_AF-A0AAJ1BQ70-F1
#
_entry.id   AF-A0AAJ1BQ70-F1
#
_cell.length_a   1.000
_cell.length_b   1.000
_cell.length_c   1.000
_cell.angle_alpha   90.00
_cell.angle_beta   90.00
_cell.angle_gamma   90.00
#
_symmetry.space_group_name_H-M   'P 1'
#
loop_
_entity.id
_entity.type
_entity.pdbx_description
1 polymer ?
#
loop_
_entity_poly.entity_id
_entity_poly.type
_entity_poly.pdbx_seq_one_letter_code
_entity_poly.pdbx_strand_id
1 'polypeptide(L)'
;EEVEPKRVYDAVVNGESLGPGREIGRQEMRLVYEQILEAVLIHTDRSDDELTILAYLRRAFDISDSEHRAITRSLDRQLEEIIHRNVLQDFRMRLDDTMERIGDIFDGIRSQI
;
A
#
# COMPACT_ATOMS: atom_id res chain seq x y z
N GLU A 1 12.76 -16.12 12.66
CA GLU A 1 12.20 -14.75 12.66
C GLU A 1 10.73 -14.67 12.22
N GLU A 2 10.07 -15.77 11.81
CA GLU A 2 8.64 -15.77 11.43
C GLU A 2 7.62 -15.66 12.57
N VAL A 3 8.06 -15.54 13.83
CA VAL A 3 7.19 -15.71 14.99
C VAL A 3 6.40 -14.44 15.31
N GLU A 4 6.92 -13.27 14.96
CA GLU A 4 6.34 -12.00 15.37
C GLU A 4 5.02 -11.67 14.65
N PRO A 5 4.88 -11.79 13.31
CA PRO A 5 3.62 -11.51 12.63
C PRO A 5 2.47 -12.40 13.10
N LYS A 6 2.74 -13.71 13.25
CA LYS A 6 1.74 -14.66 13.76
C LYS A 6 1.32 -14.33 15.20
N ARG A 7 2.28 -14.01 16.07
CA ARG A 7 1.98 -13.59 17.45
C ARG A 7 1.09 -12.34 17.49
N VAL A 8 1.33 -11.38 16.60
CA VAL A 8 0.49 -10.18 16.50
C VAL A 8 -0.92 -10.54 16.07
N TYR A 9 -1.05 -11.37 15.04
CA TYR A 9 -2.33 -11.84 14.55
C TYR A 9 -3.13 -12.60 15.63
N ASP A 10 -2.51 -13.60 16.25
CA ASP A 10 -3.15 -14.44 17.27
C ASP A 10 -3.63 -13.58 18.46
N ALA A 11 -2.82 -12.59 18.89
CA ALA A 11 -3.21 -11.69 19.97
C ALA A 11 -4.43 -10.82 19.59
N VAL A 12 -4.49 -10.29 18.37
CA VAL A 12 -5.66 -9.52 17.89
C VAL A 12 -6.91 -10.40 17.87
N VAL A 13 -6.80 -11.63 17.34
CA VAL A 13 -7.92 -12.59 17.27
C VAL A 13 -8.41 -12.98 18.67
N ASN A 14 -7.50 -13.16 19.63
CA ASN A 14 -7.81 -13.58 20.98
C ASN A 14 -8.15 -12.40 21.93
N GLY A 15 -8.04 -11.15 21.47
CA GLY A 15 -8.25 -9.97 22.31
C GLY A 15 -7.15 -9.77 23.36
N GLU A 16 -5.96 -10.29 23.13
CA GLU A 16 -4.80 -10.18 24.02
C GLU A 16 -4.04 -8.87 23.79
N SER A 17 -3.58 -8.25 24.88
CA SER A 17 -2.74 -7.05 24.79
C SER A 17 -1.29 -7.42 24.50
N LEU A 18 -0.69 -6.77 23.51
CA LEU A 18 0.75 -6.85 23.25
C LEU A 18 1.47 -5.65 23.84
N GLY A 19 2.76 -5.84 24.17
CA GLY A 19 3.65 -4.74 24.50
C GLY A 19 3.83 -3.80 23.29
N PRO A 20 4.30 -2.56 23.51
CA PRO A 20 4.54 -1.62 22.43
C PRO A 20 5.61 -2.17 21.47
N GLY A 21 5.35 -2.00 20.17
CA GLY A 21 6.32 -2.30 19.12
C GLY A 21 7.37 -1.20 18.97
N ARG A 22 8.26 -1.37 17.98
CA ARG A 22 9.22 -0.33 17.59
C ARG A 22 8.49 0.83 16.91
N GLU A 23 8.82 2.06 17.29
CA GLU A 23 8.36 3.25 16.58
C GLU A 23 8.98 3.30 15.17
N ILE A 24 8.14 3.56 14.17
CA ILE A 24 8.54 3.76 12.78
C ILE A 24 8.46 5.25 12.46
N GLY A 25 9.52 5.80 11.85
CA GLY A 25 9.58 7.21 11.46
C GLY A 25 8.80 7.48 10.17
N ARG A 26 8.49 8.76 9.87
CA ARG A 26 7.78 9.16 8.64
C ARG A 26 8.41 8.65 7.35
N GLN A 27 9.75 8.68 7.26
CA GLN A 27 10.47 8.19 6.08
C GLN A 27 10.28 6.67 5.92
N GLU A 28 10.34 5.93 7.02
CA GLU A 28 10.16 4.49 7.02
C GLU A 28 8.73 4.10 6.67
N MET A 29 7.73 4.78 7.25
CA MET A 29 6.32 4.60 6.87
C MET A 29 6.10 4.78 5.37
N ARG A 30 6.70 5.83 4.78
CA ARG A 30 6.64 6.08 3.34
C ARG A 30 7.28 4.96 2.52
N LEU A 31 8.47 4.49 2.93
CA LEU A 31 9.17 3.40 2.26
C LEU A 31 8.40 2.08 2.33
N VAL A 32 7.78 1.78 3.47
CA VAL A 32 6.93 0.59 3.65
C VAL A 32 5.72 0.67 2.73
N TYR A 33 5.05 1.83 2.69
CA TYR A 33 3.91 2.03 1.81
C TYR A 33 4.26 1.88 0.32
N GLU A 34 5.38 2.47 -0.12
CA GLU A 34 5.86 2.38 -1.49
C GLU A 34 6.17 0.94 -1.90
N GLN A 35 6.85 0.16 -1.04
CA GLN A 35 7.15 -1.25 -1.29
C GLN A 35 5.90 -2.12 -1.38
N ILE A 36 4.92 -1.92 -0.50
CA ILE A 36 3.65 -2.67 -0.56
C ILE A 36 2.89 -2.30 -1.82
N LEU A 37 2.87 -1.01 -2.20
CA LEU A 37 2.22 -0.56 -3.43
C LEU A 37 2.89 -1.17 -4.67
N GLU A 38 4.22 -1.21 -4.74
CA GLU A 38 4.96 -1.86 -5.82
C GLU A 38 4.65 -3.36 -5.91
N ALA A 39 4.68 -4.06 -4.77
CA ALA A 39 4.36 -5.49 -4.70
C ALA A 39 2.94 -5.75 -5.22
N VAL A 40 1.97 -4.94 -4.78
CA VAL A 40 0.60 -4.98 -5.31
C VAL A 40 0.67 -4.79 -6.82
N LEU A 41 1.31 -3.73 -7.34
CA LEU A 41 1.40 -3.40 -8.76
C LEU A 41 1.94 -4.50 -9.70
N ILE A 42 2.78 -5.40 -9.17
CA ILE A 42 3.33 -6.53 -9.93
C ILE A 42 2.33 -7.70 -10.02
N HIS A 43 1.51 -7.91 -8.98
CA HIS A 43 0.53 -9.00 -8.97
C HIS A 43 -0.67 -8.69 -9.88
N THR A 44 -1.05 -9.68 -10.69
CA THR A 44 -2.10 -9.58 -11.71
C THR A 44 -3.52 -9.80 -11.20
N ASP A 45 -3.66 -10.37 -10.01
CA ASP A 45 -4.95 -10.75 -9.43
C ASP A 45 -5.07 -10.12 -8.06
N ARG A 46 -5.65 -8.91 -8.00
CA ARG A 46 -5.84 -8.17 -6.75
C ARG A 46 -7.30 -8.06 -6.39
N SER A 47 -7.62 -8.50 -5.18
CA SER A 47 -8.96 -8.34 -4.64
C SER A 47 -9.19 -6.94 -4.06
N ASP A 48 -10.46 -6.55 -3.92
CA ASP A 48 -10.83 -5.32 -3.19
C ASP A 48 -10.34 -5.35 -1.74
N ASP A 49 -10.25 -6.54 -1.12
CA ASP A 49 -9.74 -6.71 0.25
C ASP A 49 -8.26 -6.32 0.34
N GLU A 50 -7.44 -6.70 -0.64
CA GLU A 50 -6.02 -6.33 -0.70
C GLU A 50 -5.84 -4.82 -0.91
N LEU A 51 -6.68 -4.21 -1.76
CA LEU A 51 -6.68 -2.77 -1.97
C LEU A 51 -7.17 -2.00 -0.73
N THR A 52 -8.08 -2.60 0.04
CA THR A 52 -8.54 -2.06 1.32
C THR A 52 -7.41 -1.98 2.34
N ILE A 53 -6.52 -2.98 2.39
CA ILE A 53 -5.32 -2.94 3.23
C ILE A 53 -4.41 -1.76 2.84
N LEU A 54 -4.22 -1.51 1.55
CA LEU A 54 -3.44 -0.36 1.06
C LEU A 54 -4.08 0.98 1.45
N ALA A 55 -5.41 1.11 1.30
CA ALA A 55 -6.13 2.32 1.69
C ALA A 55 -6.03 2.55 3.21
N TYR A 56 -6.12 1.48 4.01
CA TYR A 56 -5.94 1.54 5.46
C TYR A 56 -4.51 1.94 5.84
N LEU A 57 -3.48 1.36 5.20
CA LEU A 57 -2.09 1.73 5.43
C LEU A 57 -1.80 3.18 5.08
N ARG A 58 -2.32 3.67 3.95
CA ARG A 58 -2.22 5.08 3.55
C ARG A 58 -2.77 5.99 4.65
N ARG A 59 -3.93 5.64 5.19
CA ARG A 59 -4.56 6.37 6.29
C ARG A 59 -3.75 6.27 7.59
N ALA A 60 -3.32 5.08 7.98
CA ALA A 60 -2.61 4.83 9.22
C ALA A 60 -1.24 5.54 9.29
N PHE A 61 -0.58 5.68 8.13
CA PHE A 61 0.69 6.41 8.00
C PHE A 61 0.52 7.90 7.72
N ASP A 62 -0.73 8.39 7.63
CA ASP A 62 -1.07 9.78 7.34
C ASP A 62 -0.36 10.28 6.06
N ILE A 63 -0.49 9.48 5.00
CA ILE A 63 0.07 9.79 3.68
C ILE A 63 -0.92 10.69 2.94
N SER A 64 -0.53 11.95 2.75
CA SER A 64 -1.33 12.93 2.03
C SER A 64 -1.49 12.59 0.55
N ASP A 65 -2.50 13.16 -0.11
CA ASP A 65 -2.69 12.99 -1.56
C ASP A 65 -1.47 13.44 -2.36
N SER A 66 -0.76 14.47 -1.90
CA SER A 66 0.48 14.93 -2.52
C SER A 66 1.61 13.92 -2.40
N GLU A 67 1.76 13.29 -1.23
CA GLU A 67 2.77 12.25 -0.99
C GLU A 67 2.43 11.01 -1.81
N HIS A 68 1.17 10.58 -1.78
CA HIS A 68 0.68 9.46 -2.58
C HIS A 68 0.95 9.66 -4.08
N ARG A 69 0.56 10.82 -4.65
CA ARG A 69 0.86 11.16 -6.05
C ARG A 69 2.37 11.24 -6.34
N ALA A 70 3.20 11.63 -5.38
CA ALA A 70 4.64 11.67 -5.55
C ALA A 70 5.23 10.25 -5.63
N ILE A 71 4.72 9.32 -4.81
CA ILE A 71 5.11 7.90 -4.81
C ILE A 71 4.70 7.24 -6.13
N THR A 72 3.45 7.40 -6.56
CA THR A 72 2.94 6.86 -7.85
C THR A 72 3.78 7.33 -9.04
N ARG A 73 4.18 8.61 -9.07
CA ARG A 73 5.07 9.16 -10.11
C ARG A 73 6.51 8.66 -10.00
N SER A 74 6.97 8.31 -8.80
CA SER A 74 8.27 7.68 -8.60
C SER A 74 8.28 6.30 -9.26
N LEU A 75 7.24 5.50 -8.96
CA LEU A 75 7.05 4.16 -9.51
C LEU A 75 6.95 4.18 -11.05
N ASP A 76 6.11 5.05 -11.63
CA ASP A 76 6.00 5.16 -13.10
C ASP A 76 7.36 5.45 -13.77
N ARG A 77 8.16 6.37 -13.21
CA ARG A 77 9.49 6.70 -13.74
C ARG A 77 10.49 5.55 -13.61
N GLN A 78 10.50 4.85 -12.48
CA GLN A 78 11.38 3.68 -12.29
C GLN A 78 11.13 2.61 -13.38
N LEU A 79 9.90 2.49 -13.86
CA LEU A 79 9.54 1.50 -14.88
C LEU A 79 9.91 1.94 -16.29
N GLU A 80 9.85 3.25 -16.58
CA GLU A 80 10.35 3.81 -17.84
C GLU A 80 11.84 3.48 -18.05
N GLU A 81 12.61 3.43 -16.97
CA GLU A 81 14.05 3.16 -17.01
C GLU A 81 14.40 1.67 -17.20
N ILE A 82 13.49 0.75 -16.84
CA ILE A 82 13.81 -0.68 -16.68
C ILE A 82 13.19 -1.56 -17.79
N ILE A 83 12.13 -1.13 -18.48
CA ILE A 83 11.23 -2.05 -19.21
C ILE A 83 10.97 -1.68 -20.69
N HIS A 84 10.87 -2.69 -21.58
CA HIS A 84 10.42 -2.53 -22.98
C HIS A 84 9.00 -1.95 -23.09
N ARG A 85 8.75 -1.08 -24.10
CA ARG A 85 7.52 -0.29 -24.29
C ARG A 85 6.17 -1.01 -24.05
N ASN A 86 6.02 -2.26 -24.48
CA ASN A 86 4.73 -2.97 -24.35
C ASN A 86 4.43 -3.36 -22.90
N VAL A 87 5.44 -3.79 -22.15
CA VAL A 87 5.28 -4.15 -20.73
C VAL A 87 5.10 -2.90 -19.87
N LEU A 88 5.70 -1.77 -20.28
CA LEU A 88 5.47 -0.47 -19.66
C LEU A 88 4.00 -0.02 -19.79
N GLN A 89 3.38 -0.24 -20.96
CA GLN A 89 1.97 0.12 -21.17
C GLN A 89 1.02 -0.71 -20.30
N ASP A 90 1.24 -2.02 -20.21
CA ASP A 90 0.45 -2.90 -19.34
C ASP A 90 0.59 -2.53 -17.87
N PHE A 91 1.80 -2.14 -17.44
CA PHE A 91 1.99 -1.67 -16.08
C PHE A 91 1.23 -0.37 -15.81
N ARG A 92 1.32 0.61 -16.72
CA ARG A 92 0.63 1.90 -16.56
C ARG A 92 -0.87 1.74 -16.43
N MET A 93 -1.46 0.89 -17.28
CA MET A 93 -2.87 0.55 -17.17
C MET A 93 -3.21 0.00 -15.78
N ARG A 94 -2.40 -0.93 -15.26
CA ARG A 94 -2.59 -1.45 -13.90
C ARG A 94 -2.40 -0.39 -12.82
N LEU A 95 -1.44 0.52 -13.00
CA LEU A 95 -1.19 1.61 -12.06
C LEU A 95 -2.41 2.51 -11.95
N ASP A 96 -2.93 2.95 -13.09
CA ASP A 96 -4.11 3.82 -13.16
C ASP A 96 -5.35 3.14 -12.56
N ASP A 97 -5.64 1.89 -12.95
CA ASP A 97 -6.76 1.10 -12.41
C ASP A 97 -6.67 0.94 -10.87
N THR A 98 -5.46 0.77 -10.35
CA THR A 98 -5.21 0.62 -8.90
C THR A 98 -5.40 1.93 -8.17
N MET A 99 -4.94 3.04 -8.75
CA MET A 99 -5.07 4.37 -8.16
C MET A 99 -6.53 4.81 -8.08
N GLU A 100 -7.32 4.52 -9.12
CA GLU A 100 -8.76 4.77 -9.15
C GLU A 100 -9.47 3.98 -8.03
N ARG A 101 -9.27 2.66 -7.98
CA ARG A 101 -9.90 1.79 -6.97
C ARG A 101 -9.50 2.15 -5.54
N ILE A 102 -8.21 2.44 -5.29
CA ILE A 102 -7.76 2.88 -3.96
C ILE A 102 -8.40 4.23 -3.60
N GLY A 103 -8.57 5.13 -4.56
CA GLY A 103 -9.27 6.40 -4.37
C GLY A 103 -10.69 6.19 -3.86
N ASP A 104 -11.47 5.38 -4.58
CA ASP A 104 -12.87 5.07 -4.22
C ASP A 104 -12.99 4.42 -2.83
N ILE A 105 -12.12 3.44 -2.54
CA ILE A 105 -12.09 2.77 -1.22
C ILE A 105 -11.70 3.76 -0.11
N PHE A 106 -10.69 4.60 -0.36
CA PHE A 106 -10.20 5.58 0.60
C PHE A 106 -11.26 6.64 0.93
N ASP A 107 -11.99 7.12 -0.08
CA ASP A 107 -13.09 8.07 0.11
C ASP A 107 -14.25 7.43 0.89
N GLY A 108 -14.52 6.15 0.66
CA GLY A 108 -15.45 5.35 1.47
C GLY A 108 -15.03 5.29 2.94
N ILE A 109 -13.76 4.96 3.22
CA ILE A 109 -13.18 4.91 4.58
C ILE A 109 -13.25 6.28 5.28
N ARG A 110 -13.03 7.36 4.53
CA ARG A 110 -13.10 8.73 5.06
C ARG A 110 -14.53 9.14 5.41
N SER A 111 -15.51 8.66 4.65
CA SER A 111 -16.92 9.04 4.80
C SER A 111 -17.65 8.32 5.94
N GLN A 112 -17.07 7.25 6.49
CA GLN A 112 -17.65 6.47 7.59
C GLN A 112 -17.41 7.07 9.00
N ILE A 113 -16.93 8.32 9.08
CA ILE A 113 -16.59 9.03 10.34
C ILE A 113 -17.13 10.45 10.33
#